data_AF-Q4TGH2-F1
#
_entry.id   AF-Q4TGH2-F1
#
_cell.length_a   1.000
_cell.length_b   1.000
_cell.length_c   1.000
_cell.angle_alpha   90.00
_cell.angle_beta   90.00
_cell.angle_gamma   90.00
#
_symmetry.space_group_name_H-M   'P 1'
#
loop_
_entity.id
_entity.type
_entity.pdbx_description
1 polymer ?
#
loop_
_entity_poly.entity_id
_entity_poly.type
_entity_poly.pdbx_seq_one_letter_code
_entity_poly.pdbx_strand_id
1 'polypeptide(L)'
;PEERIDWKKRKAELKETQKQRREAKLLKQLERQRREEAAEKEKLEERQHHRGRGPTVSVAVPGSVLDNAQSPELRSYLAGQIARACVVFCVDEIVVFDEDGEDLKSVEGEFKGVGKKGNACIQLARILQYLECPQYLRKWFFPKHQDLQYAGLLNPLDSPHHMRTDDECEYREGVVLDRPTKAGQGSLVNCGMRKV
;
A
#
# COMPACT_ATOMS: atom_id res chain seq x y z
N PRO A 1 -69.90 8.43 -41.07
CA PRO A 1 -68.69 7.95 -41.77
C PRO A 1 -67.78 7.24 -40.78
N GLU A 2 -68.02 5.95 -40.58
CA GLU A 2 -67.21 5.11 -39.70
C GLU A 2 -65.89 4.79 -40.40
N GLU A 3 -64.78 5.23 -39.82
CA GLU A 3 -63.44 4.95 -40.35
C GLU A 3 -63.20 3.44 -40.37
N ARG A 4 -63.02 2.90 -41.58
CA ARG A 4 -62.74 1.49 -41.83
C ARG A 4 -61.32 1.21 -41.35
N ILE A 5 -61.17 0.82 -40.08
CA ILE A 5 -59.88 0.52 -39.45
C ILE A 5 -59.15 -0.55 -40.28
N ASP A 6 -57.99 -0.19 -40.83
CA ASP A 6 -57.15 -1.10 -41.61
C ASP A 6 -56.57 -2.18 -40.70
N TRP A 7 -57.18 -3.36 -40.77
CA TRP A 7 -56.83 -4.53 -39.94
C TRP A 7 -55.36 -4.94 -40.08
N LYS A 8 -54.70 -4.63 -41.21
CA LYS A 8 -53.28 -4.91 -41.42
C LYS A 8 -52.39 -3.99 -40.58
N LYS A 9 -52.72 -2.69 -40.51
CA LYS A 9 -51.99 -1.71 -39.68
C LYS A 9 -52.11 -2.04 -38.19
N ARG A 10 -53.33 -2.34 -37.72
CA ARG A 10 -53.58 -2.74 -36.32
C ARG A 10 -52.82 -4.01 -35.93
N LYS A 11 -52.68 -4.97 -36.86
CA LYS A 11 -51.91 -6.21 -36.65
C LYS A 11 -50.39 -5.94 -36.61
N ALA A 12 -49.90 -4.96 -37.37
CA ALA A 12 -48.49 -4.55 -37.33
C ALA A 12 -48.13 -3.87 -36.00
N GLU A 13 -48.95 -2.92 -35.53
CA GLU A 13 -48.77 -2.26 -34.22
C GLU A 13 -48.79 -3.25 -33.05
N LEU A 14 -49.71 -4.23 -33.07
CA LEU A 14 -49.75 -5.29 -32.06
C LEU A 14 -48.47 -6.15 -32.07
N LYS A 15 -47.89 -6.42 -33.24
CA LYS A 15 -46.65 -7.18 -33.38
C LYS A 15 -45.44 -6.38 -32.88
N GLU A 16 -45.43 -5.07 -33.11
CA GLU A 16 -44.37 -4.16 -32.68
C GLU A 16 -44.39 -3.93 -31.17
N THR A 17 -45.55 -3.68 -30.58
CA THR A 17 -45.73 -3.61 -29.12
C THR A 17 -45.38 -4.93 -28.43
N GLN A 18 -45.66 -6.07 -29.06
CA GLN A 18 -45.26 -7.39 -28.56
C GLN A 18 -43.75 -7.62 -28.65
N LYS A 19 -43.08 -7.11 -29.70
CA LYS A 19 -41.61 -7.09 -29.84
C LYS A 19 -40.97 -6.22 -28.77
N GLN A 20 -41.45 -4.98 -28.58
CA GLN A 20 -40.99 -4.06 -27.53
C GLN A 20 -41.17 -4.66 -26.13
N ARG A 21 -42.29 -5.35 -25.85
CA ARG A 21 -42.49 -6.08 -24.59
C ARG A 21 -41.50 -7.23 -24.38
N ARG A 22 -41.12 -7.95 -25.45
CA ARG A 22 -40.11 -9.01 -25.38
C ARG A 22 -38.72 -8.44 -25.14
N GLU A 23 -38.35 -7.37 -25.84
CA GLU A 23 -37.08 -6.66 -25.66
C GLU A 23 -36.94 -6.07 -24.25
N ALA A 24 -37.98 -5.43 -23.73
CA ALA A 24 -38.01 -4.91 -22.37
C ALA A 24 -37.88 -6.02 -21.30
N LYS A 25 -38.50 -7.19 -21.53
CA LYS A 25 -38.32 -8.37 -20.65
C LYS A 25 -36.88 -8.88 -20.69
N LEU A 26 -36.27 -8.93 -21.88
CA LEU A 26 -34.89 -9.38 -22.05
C LEU A 26 -33.90 -8.44 -21.36
N LEU A 27 -34.09 -7.12 -21.51
CA LEU A 27 -33.30 -6.08 -20.83
C LEU A 27 -33.39 -6.20 -19.31
N LYS A 28 -34.61 -6.36 -18.77
CA LYS A 28 -34.81 -6.54 -17.33
C LYS A 28 -34.16 -7.82 -16.79
N GLN A 29 -34.13 -8.88 -17.60
CA GLN A 29 -33.46 -10.13 -17.24
C GLN A 29 -31.94 -9.97 -17.25
N LEU A 30 -31.37 -9.27 -18.24
CA LEU A 30 -29.95 -8.92 -18.31
C LEU A 30 -29.50 -8.04 -17.14
N GLU A 31 -30.28 -7.02 -16.77
CA GLU A 31 -30.00 -6.18 -15.59
C GLU A 31 -30.00 -6.99 -14.28
N ARG A 32 -30.92 -7.96 -14.16
CA ARG A 32 -30.97 -8.85 -12.99
C ARG A 32 -29.71 -9.71 -12.91
N GLN A 33 -29.30 -10.32 -14.03
CA GLN A 33 -28.06 -11.10 -14.11
C GLN A 33 -26.84 -10.25 -13.75
N ARG A 34 -26.74 -9.02 -14.28
CA ARG A 34 -25.65 -8.10 -13.98
C ARG A 34 -25.58 -7.72 -12.49
N ARG A 35 -26.73 -7.53 -11.84
CA ARG A 35 -26.81 -7.28 -10.39
C ARG A 35 -26.43 -8.51 -9.57
N GLU A 36 -26.88 -9.70 -9.97
CA GLU A 36 -26.50 -10.95 -9.33
C GLU A 36 -24.99 -11.19 -9.44
N GLU A 37 -24.39 -10.99 -10.63
CA GLU A 37 -22.94 -11.07 -10.85
C GLU A 37 -22.16 -10.02 -10.04
N ALA A 38 -22.65 -8.78 -9.94
CA ALA A 38 -22.02 -7.75 -9.13
C ALA A 38 -22.04 -8.10 -7.64
N ALA A 39 -23.19 -8.56 -7.13
CA ALA A 39 -23.32 -8.99 -5.74
C ALA A 39 -22.50 -10.25 -5.42
N GLU A 40 -22.32 -11.15 -6.39
CA GLU A 40 -21.47 -12.32 -6.22
C GLU A 40 -19.98 -11.94 -6.23
N LYS A 41 -19.58 -10.98 -7.07
CA LYS A 41 -18.23 -10.39 -7.04
C LYS A 41 -17.94 -9.69 -5.72
N GLU A 42 -18.86 -8.85 -5.24
CA GLU A 42 -18.73 -8.15 -3.96
C GLU A 42 -18.57 -9.14 -2.80
N LYS A 43 -19.39 -10.21 -2.77
CA LYS A 43 -19.23 -11.29 -1.78
C LYS A 43 -17.93 -12.07 -1.91
N LEU A 44 -17.41 -12.25 -3.12
CA LEU A 44 -16.14 -12.92 -3.35
C LEU A 44 -14.98 -12.06 -2.86
N GLU A 45 -15.03 -10.76 -3.13
CA GLU A 45 -14.07 -9.75 -2.66
C GLU A 45 -14.08 -9.66 -1.13
N GLU A 46 -15.25 -9.61 -0.49
CA GLU A 46 -15.39 -9.67 0.98
C GLU A 46 -14.78 -10.96 1.57
N ARG A 47 -15.07 -12.12 0.98
CA ARG A 47 -14.50 -13.41 1.43
C ARG A 47 -12.98 -13.48 1.28
N GLN A 48 -12.44 -12.85 0.24
CA GLN A 48 -11.01 -12.75 0.03
C GLN A 48 -10.36 -11.78 1.02
N HIS A 49 -11.03 -10.66 1.34
CA HIS A 49 -10.55 -9.69 2.33
C HIS A 49 -10.41 -10.28 3.74
N HIS A 50 -11.29 -11.22 4.13
CA HIS A 50 -11.26 -11.81 5.46
C HIS A 50 -10.31 -13.00 5.66
N ARG A 51 -9.56 -13.41 4.62
CA ARG A 51 -8.56 -14.47 4.77
C ARG A 51 -7.17 -13.87 4.82
N GLY A 52 -6.57 -13.92 6.01
CA GLY A 52 -5.17 -13.52 6.22
C GLY A 52 -4.20 -14.34 5.35
N ARG A 53 -3.10 -13.72 4.96
CA ARG A 53 -2.01 -14.37 4.23
C ARG A 53 -1.35 -15.44 5.11
N GLY A 54 -1.16 -16.64 4.56
CA GLY A 54 -0.61 -17.79 5.28
C GLY A 54 0.91 -17.69 5.56
N PRO A 55 1.76 -17.68 4.51
CA PRO A 55 3.21 -17.64 4.70
C PRO A 55 3.76 -16.21 4.70
N THR A 56 4.76 -15.96 5.55
CA THR A 56 5.64 -14.79 5.47
C THR A 56 6.78 -15.04 4.49
N VAL A 57 7.33 -13.97 3.93
CA VAL A 57 8.46 -13.99 2.99
C VAL A 57 9.52 -13.03 3.52
N SER A 58 10.71 -13.56 3.77
CA SER A 58 11.89 -12.80 4.16
C SER A 58 12.92 -12.78 3.04
N VAL A 59 13.59 -11.64 2.83
CA VAL A 59 14.64 -11.48 1.83
C VAL A 59 15.94 -11.09 2.52
N ALA A 60 17.00 -11.87 2.31
CA ALA A 60 18.33 -11.57 2.81
C ALA A 60 19.15 -10.83 1.74
N VAL A 61 19.75 -9.70 2.10
CA VAL A 61 20.57 -8.86 1.20
C VAL A 61 21.89 -8.51 1.88
N PRO A 62 23.04 -8.68 1.22
CA PRO A 62 24.31 -8.25 1.78
C PRO A 62 24.41 -6.73 1.75
N GLY A 63 24.87 -6.10 2.83
CA GLY A 63 25.02 -4.64 2.86
C GLY A 63 26.10 -4.10 1.91
N SER A 64 27.05 -4.95 1.52
CA SER A 64 28.14 -4.67 0.56
C SER A 64 27.63 -4.22 -0.82
N VAL A 65 26.35 -4.48 -1.17
CA VAL A 65 25.73 -3.99 -2.43
C VAL A 65 25.83 -2.47 -2.59
N LEU A 66 25.85 -1.74 -1.47
CA LEU A 66 25.94 -0.28 -1.46
C LEU A 66 27.35 0.26 -1.72
N ASP A 67 28.39 -0.58 -1.56
CA ASP A 67 29.78 -0.18 -1.77
C ASP A 67 30.13 -0.05 -3.26
N ASN A 68 29.37 -0.74 -4.13
CA ASN A 68 29.51 -0.62 -5.59
C ASN A 68 28.99 0.73 -6.14
N ALA A 69 28.23 1.49 -5.36
CA ALA A 69 27.69 2.76 -5.79
C ALA A 69 28.78 3.84 -5.85
N GLN A 70 28.88 4.54 -6.99
CA GLN A 70 29.92 5.53 -7.25
C GLN A 70 29.72 6.87 -6.52
N SER A 71 28.49 7.17 -6.09
CA SER A 71 28.17 8.40 -5.35
C SER A 71 27.22 8.13 -4.19
N PRO A 72 27.24 8.99 -3.14
CA PRO A 72 26.30 8.88 -2.02
C PRO A 72 24.81 8.96 -2.45
N GLU A 73 24.51 9.72 -3.49
CA GLU A 73 23.17 9.85 -4.07
C GLU A 73 22.71 8.52 -4.70
N LEU A 74 23.56 7.93 -5.54
CA LEU A 74 23.30 6.65 -6.18
C LEU A 74 23.18 5.52 -5.17
N ARG A 75 23.93 5.60 -4.06
CA ARG A 75 23.84 4.63 -2.96
C ARG A 75 22.46 4.66 -2.30
N SER A 76 21.96 5.85 -1.96
CA SER A 76 20.62 5.99 -1.43
C SER A 76 19.58 5.52 -2.44
N TYR A 77 19.75 5.86 -3.72
CA TYR A 77 18.85 5.44 -4.79
C TYR A 77 18.78 3.91 -4.94
N LEU A 78 19.92 3.22 -4.90
CA LEU A 78 20.00 1.75 -4.94
C LEU A 78 19.25 1.11 -3.77
N ALA A 79 19.43 1.62 -2.55
CA ALA A 79 18.65 1.18 -1.38
C ALA A 79 17.14 1.38 -1.58
N GLY A 80 16.73 2.49 -2.20
CA GLY A 80 15.33 2.73 -2.58
C GLY A 80 14.80 1.75 -3.64
N GLN A 81 15.63 1.32 -4.60
CA GLN A 81 15.24 0.29 -5.56
C GLN A 81 15.00 -1.06 -4.88
N ILE A 82 15.86 -1.45 -3.93
CA ILE A 82 15.68 -2.66 -3.13
C ILE A 82 14.37 -2.58 -2.34
N ALA A 83 14.13 -1.47 -1.63
CA ALA A 83 12.90 -1.26 -0.87
C ALA A 83 11.65 -1.40 -1.75
N ARG A 84 11.66 -0.76 -2.93
CA ARG A 84 10.53 -0.80 -3.86
C ARG A 84 10.29 -2.20 -4.41
N ALA A 85 11.34 -2.94 -4.74
CA ALA A 85 11.21 -4.33 -5.16
C ALA A 85 10.56 -5.18 -4.06
N CYS A 86 11.02 -5.04 -2.81
CA CYS A 86 10.45 -5.76 -1.66
C CYS A 86 8.96 -5.43 -1.44
N VAL A 87 8.56 -4.17 -1.56
CA VAL A 87 7.14 -3.76 -1.43
C VAL A 87 6.28 -4.33 -2.54
N VAL A 88 6.75 -4.31 -3.79
CA VAL A 88 5.99 -4.85 -4.94
C VAL A 88 5.69 -6.35 -4.77
N PHE A 89 6.62 -7.09 -4.16
CA PHE A 89 6.44 -8.53 -3.89
C PHE A 89 5.89 -8.84 -2.50
N CYS A 90 5.40 -7.85 -1.76
CA CYS A 90 4.86 -8.00 -0.41
C CYS A 90 5.80 -8.77 0.53
N VAL A 91 7.09 -8.43 0.53
CA VAL A 91 8.08 -8.99 1.46
C VAL A 91 7.79 -8.46 2.88
N ASP A 92 7.79 -9.34 3.87
CA ASP A 92 7.46 -9.00 5.26
C ASP A 92 8.71 -8.62 6.07
N GLU A 93 9.88 -9.15 5.71
CA GLU A 93 11.13 -8.90 6.43
C GLU A 93 12.32 -8.79 5.45
N ILE A 94 13.18 -7.80 5.68
CA ILE A 94 14.46 -7.66 4.96
C ILE A 94 15.60 -7.84 5.96
N VAL A 95 16.41 -8.88 5.77
CA VAL A 95 17.57 -9.18 6.60
C VAL A 95 18.82 -8.67 5.91
N VAL A 96 19.40 -7.59 6.45
CA VAL A 96 20.69 -7.07 5.97
C VAL A 96 21.81 -7.77 6.73
N PHE A 97 22.67 -8.50 6.01
CA PHE A 97 23.81 -9.20 6.60
C PHE A 97 25.15 -8.62 6.13
N ASP A 98 26.18 -8.84 6.94
CA ASP A 98 27.56 -8.53 6.60
C ASP A 98 28.26 -9.81 6.10
N GLU A 99 28.99 -9.70 5.00
CA GLU A 99 29.76 -10.78 4.38
C GLU A 99 31.21 -10.82 4.89
N ASP A 100 31.74 -9.67 5.33
CA ASP A 100 33.15 -9.50 5.68
C ASP A 100 33.45 -9.83 7.16
N GLY A 101 32.42 -10.17 7.95
CA GLY A 101 32.56 -10.65 9.31
C GLY A 101 32.91 -9.58 10.35
N GLU A 102 32.54 -8.31 10.13
CA GLU A 102 32.68 -7.29 11.16
C GLU A 102 31.51 -7.38 12.18
N ASP A 103 31.83 -7.44 13.47
CA ASP A 103 30.85 -7.44 14.56
C ASP A 103 30.15 -6.06 14.68
N LEU A 104 29.12 -5.84 13.86
CA LEU A 104 28.26 -4.66 13.95
C LEU A 104 27.27 -4.83 15.11
N LYS A 105 27.63 -4.32 16.28
CA LYS A 105 26.84 -4.49 17.53
C LYS A 105 25.54 -3.66 17.59
N SER A 106 25.32 -2.71 16.70
CA SER A 106 24.11 -1.84 16.72
C SER A 106 23.94 -1.00 15.45
N VAL A 107 22.69 -0.74 15.04
CA VAL A 107 22.33 0.23 13.97
C VAL A 107 22.38 1.70 14.43
N GLU A 108 22.66 1.96 15.71
CA GLU A 108 22.72 3.30 16.31
C GLU A 108 24.07 4.02 16.08
N GLY A 109 24.88 3.55 15.12
CA GLY A 109 26.17 4.17 14.79
C GLY A 109 26.04 5.41 13.92
N GLU A 110 26.82 6.45 14.23
CA GLU A 110 27.07 7.59 13.34
C GLU A 110 27.85 7.13 12.08
N PHE A 111 27.40 7.58 10.91
CA PHE A 111 28.11 7.40 9.66
C PHE A 111 29.42 8.21 9.66
N LYS A 112 30.55 7.55 9.91
CA LYS A 112 31.89 8.20 9.97
C LYS A 112 32.56 8.37 8.61
N GLY A 113 31.78 8.46 7.53
CA GLY A 113 32.26 8.69 6.17
C GLY A 113 32.49 7.43 5.32
N VAL A 114 32.84 7.68 4.05
CA VAL A 114 33.14 6.69 3.02
C VAL A 114 34.54 6.11 3.31
N GLY A 115 34.64 4.85 3.70
CA GLY A 115 35.93 4.16 3.83
C GLY A 115 36.10 3.21 5.02
N LYS A 116 35.16 3.15 5.96
CA LYS A 116 35.12 2.07 6.96
C LYS A 116 34.10 1.02 6.54
N LYS A 117 34.58 -0.21 6.37
CA LYS A 117 33.77 -1.41 6.14
C LYS A 117 32.74 -1.54 7.28
N GLY A 118 31.57 -2.12 7.00
CA GLY A 118 30.44 -2.23 7.94
C GLY A 118 29.47 -1.04 7.99
N ASN A 119 29.85 0.16 7.53
CA ASN A 119 28.91 1.30 7.45
C ASN A 119 27.78 1.08 6.43
N ALA A 120 28.03 0.29 5.39
CA ALA A 120 27.07 0.04 4.31
C ALA A 120 25.82 -0.73 4.79
N CYS A 121 26.00 -1.74 5.64
CA CYS A 121 24.90 -2.49 6.25
C CYS A 121 23.99 -1.58 7.09
N ILE A 122 24.60 -0.76 7.95
CA ILE A 122 23.86 0.20 8.81
C ILE A 122 23.12 1.22 7.94
N GLN A 123 23.79 1.77 6.92
CA GLN A 123 23.20 2.74 6.01
C GLN A 123 22.02 2.13 5.24
N LEU A 124 22.15 0.91 4.72
CA LEU A 124 21.08 0.19 4.04
C LEU A 124 19.89 -0.01 4.97
N ALA A 125 20.12 -0.59 6.15
CA ALA A 125 19.07 -0.85 7.13
C ALA A 125 18.32 0.44 7.53
N ARG A 126 19.06 1.53 7.79
CA ARG A 126 18.47 2.83 8.16
C ARG A 126 17.61 3.41 7.05
N ILE A 127 18.05 3.32 5.78
CA ILE A 127 17.28 3.81 4.64
C ILE A 127 16.01 2.97 4.43
N LEU A 128 16.12 1.64 4.53
CA LEU A 128 14.97 0.73 4.41
C LEU A 128 13.92 1.02 5.50
N GLN A 129 14.35 1.17 6.75
CA GLN A 129 13.46 1.53 7.87
C GLN A 129 12.80 2.91 7.67
N TYR A 130 13.55 3.89 7.18
CA TYR A 130 13.01 5.23 6.90
C TYR A 130 11.95 5.19 5.80
N LEU A 131 12.17 4.39 4.76
CA LEU A 131 11.23 4.24 3.66
C LEU A 131 9.98 3.49 4.11
N GLU A 132 10.11 2.38 4.84
CA GLU A 132 9.01 1.58 5.37
C GLU A 132 8.11 2.41 6.31
N CYS A 133 8.70 3.30 7.12
CA CYS A 133 7.97 4.13 8.05
C CYS A 133 7.03 5.14 7.35
N PRO A 134 5.74 5.20 7.75
CA PRO A 134 4.77 6.18 7.24
C PRO A 134 5.21 7.63 7.44
N GLN A 135 4.89 8.49 6.46
CA GLN A 135 5.39 9.87 6.40
C GLN A 135 5.12 10.69 7.68
N TYR A 136 3.97 10.50 8.32
CA TYR A 136 3.58 11.23 9.53
C TYR A 136 4.32 10.80 10.80
N LEU A 137 4.96 9.61 10.80
CA LEU A 137 5.75 9.09 11.92
C LEU A 137 7.25 9.35 11.78
N ARG A 138 7.74 9.62 10.56
CA ARG A 138 9.19 9.79 10.31
C ARG A 138 9.86 10.81 11.22
N LYS A 139 9.17 11.92 11.54
CA LYS A 139 9.71 12.96 12.43
C LYS A 139 9.89 12.50 13.88
N TRP A 140 9.17 11.46 14.31
CA TRP A 140 9.26 10.92 15.67
C TRP A 140 10.38 9.89 15.81
N PHE A 141 10.53 9.02 14.80
CA PHE A 141 11.50 7.92 14.86
C PHE A 141 12.88 8.28 14.28
N PHE A 142 12.94 9.17 13.29
CA PHE A 142 14.18 9.46 12.56
C PHE A 142 14.65 10.89 12.80
N PRO A 143 15.67 11.09 13.66
CA PRO A 143 16.37 12.37 13.72
C PRO A 143 17.07 12.65 12.39
N LYS A 144 17.43 13.92 12.16
CA LYS A 144 18.21 14.31 10.97
C LYS A 144 19.57 13.58 11.02
N HIS A 145 19.80 12.70 10.05
CA HIS A 145 21.01 11.90 9.94
C HIS A 145 21.63 12.05 8.55
N GLN A 146 22.96 11.99 8.45
CA GLN A 146 23.68 12.15 7.18
C GLN A 146 23.31 11.08 6.16
N ASP A 147 23.10 9.84 6.60
CA ASP A 147 22.65 8.73 5.74
C ASP A 147 21.32 9.00 5.02
N LEU A 148 20.48 9.84 5.61
CA LEU A 148 19.14 10.17 5.12
C LEU A 148 19.12 11.50 4.37
N GLN A 149 20.27 12.12 4.11
CA GLN A 149 20.34 13.43 3.44
C GLN A 149 19.68 13.43 2.05
N TYR A 150 19.77 12.32 1.32
CA TYR A 150 19.18 12.14 -0.01
C TYR A 150 17.84 11.40 0.02
N ALA A 151 17.21 11.25 1.18
CA ALA A 151 15.93 10.53 1.28
C ALA A 151 14.80 11.19 0.47
N GLY A 152 14.90 12.49 0.17
CA GLY A 152 13.97 13.19 -0.72
C GLY A 152 14.09 12.85 -2.21
N LEU A 153 15.18 12.21 -2.63
CA LEU A 153 15.37 11.71 -4.00
C LEU A 153 14.66 10.36 -4.22
N LEU A 154 14.34 9.66 -3.14
CA LEU A 154 13.82 8.29 -3.20
C LEU A 154 12.38 8.29 -3.70
N ASN A 155 12.07 7.31 -4.56
CA ASN A 155 10.70 7.10 -5.00
C ASN A 155 9.83 6.67 -3.80
N PRO A 156 8.59 7.18 -3.70
CA PRO A 156 7.67 6.70 -2.67
C PRO A 156 7.36 5.21 -2.86
N LEU A 157 7.16 4.51 -1.75
CA LEU A 157 6.79 3.09 -1.75
C LEU A 157 5.29 2.88 -1.97
N ASP A 158 4.46 3.85 -1.59
CA ASP A 158 2.99 3.82 -1.70
C ASP A 158 2.37 2.51 -1.20
N SER A 159 2.89 1.97 -0.10
CA SER A 159 2.38 0.77 0.55
C SER A 159 1.06 1.05 1.29
N PRO A 160 0.23 0.04 1.60
CA PRO A 160 -1.08 0.24 2.23
C PRO A 160 -1.06 0.99 3.56
N HIS A 161 0.05 0.99 4.29
CA HIS A 161 0.20 1.75 5.54
C HIS A 161 0.69 3.20 5.34
N HIS A 162 1.02 3.61 4.11
CA HIS A 162 1.43 4.97 3.76
C HIS A 162 0.23 5.84 3.38
N MET A 163 -0.73 5.92 4.30
CA MET A 163 -1.99 6.60 4.05
C MET A 163 -1.89 8.12 4.24
N ARG A 164 -2.73 8.85 3.50
CA ARG A 164 -2.94 10.28 3.72
C ARG A 164 -3.84 10.48 4.94
N THR A 165 -3.89 11.71 5.43
CA THR A 165 -4.64 12.07 6.63
C THR A 165 -6.15 11.84 6.52
N ASP A 166 -6.71 12.00 5.31
CA ASP A 166 -8.16 11.94 5.09
C ASP A 166 -8.62 10.56 4.56
N ASP A 167 -7.72 9.60 4.38
CA ASP A 167 -8.07 8.27 3.87
C ASP A 167 -8.78 7.45 4.98
N GLU A 168 -9.85 6.74 4.64
CA GLU A 168 -10.53 5.84 5.59
C GLU A 168 -9.93 4.44 5.51
N CYS A 169 -9.47 3.89 6.64
CA CYS A 169 -8.82 2.57 6.72
C CYS A 169 -9.15 1.86 8.03
N GLU A 170 -9.18 0.54 8.00
CA GLU A 170 -9.42 -0.30 9.20
C GLU A 170 -8.23 -0.27 10.17
N TYR A 171 -7.01 -0.30 9.64
CA TYR A 171 -5.77 -0.29 10.41
C TYR A 171 -4.88 0.89 10.02
N ARG A 172 -4.20 1.47 11.01
CA ARG A 172 -3.24 2.57 10.83
C ARG A 172 -2.09 2.45 11.82
N GLU A 173 -0.89 2.73 11.34
CA GLU A 173 0.30 2.81 12.19
C GLU A 173 0.25 4.05 13.09
N GLY A 174 0.77 3.94 14.31
CA GLY A 174 0.73 5.04 15.27
C GLY A 174 1.82 4.99 16.31
N VAL A 175 2.16 6.17 16.84
CA VAL A 175 3.11 6.32 17.96
C VAL A 175 2.36 6.73 19.22
N VAL A 176 2.64 6.05 20.34
CA VAL A 176 2.08 6.40 21.65
C VAL A 176 2.69 7.72 22.12
N LEU A 177 1.83 8.67 22.49
CA LEU A 177 2.25 9.98 22.96
C LEU A 177 2.57 9.94 24.45
N ASP A 178 3.67 10.57 24.84
CA ASP A 178 4.02 10.81 26.23
C ASP A 178 3.14 11.92 26.82
N ARG A 179 1.91 11.56 27.17
CA ARG A 179 0.94 12.43 27.82
C ARG A 179 0.44 11.76 29.09
N PRO A 180 0.40 12.48 30.23
CA PRO A 180 -0.12 11.91 31.46
C PRO A 180 -1.62 11.64 31.30
N THR A 181 -2.00 10.36 31.36
CA THR A 181 -3.39 9.91 31.42
C THR A 181 -3.70 9.43 32.84
N LYS A 182 -4.96 9.52 33.26
CA LYS A 182 -5.37 8.95 34.56
C LYS A 182 -5.29 7.42 34.47
N ALA A 183 -4.95 6.77 35.59
CA ALA A 183 -4.95 5.32 35.67
C ALA A 183 -6.30 4.75 35.20
N GLY A 184 -6.26 3.86 34.21
CA GLY A 184 -7.45 3.25 33.61
C GLY A 184 -8.06 3.99 32.41
N GLN A 185 -7.54 5.16 32.00
CA GLN A 185 -8.03 5.92 30.83
C GLN A 185 -7.30 5.61 29.51
N GLY A 186 -6.43 4.60 29.50
CA GLY A 186 -5.68 4.20 28.30
C GLY A 186 -4.58 5.18 27.90
N SER A 187 -4.15 5.08 26.64
CA SER A 187 -3.04 5.86 26.07
C SER A 187 -3.50 6.65 24.84
N LEU A 188 -2.90 7.81 24.63
CA LEU A 188 -3.13 8.62 23.44
C LEU A 188 -2.13 8.21 22.35
N VAL A 189 -2.61 8.01 21.13
CA VAL A 189 -1.78 7.58 19.99
C VAL A 189 -1.91 8.57 18.85
N ASN A 190 -0.80 8.90 18.19
CA ASN A 190 -0.80 9.69 16.96
C ASN A 190 -0.76 8.78 15.75
N CYS A 191 -1.89 8.66 15.04
CA CYS A 191 -2.05 7.84 13.83
C CYS A 191 -2.13 8.67 12.53
N GLY A 192 -1.63 9.92 12.54
CA GLY A 192 -1.63 10.78 11.34
C GLY A 192 -2.98 11.36 10.93
N MET A 193 -3.99 11.24 11.80
CA MET A 193 -5.35 11.77 11.59
C MET A 193 -5.46 13.22 12.09
N ARG A 194 -6.42 13.98 11.54
CA ARG A 194 -6.80 15.26 12.15
C ARG A 194 -7.42 14.97 13.50
N LYS A 195 -7.05 15.75 14.51
CA LYS A 195 -7.74 15.69 15.81
C LYS A 195 -9.18 16.14 15.60
N VAL A 196 -10.10 15.21 15.80
CA VAL A 196 -11.53 15.50 15.96
C VAL A 196 -11.79 15.81 17.43
#